data_AF-A0A239MIX4-F1
#
_entry.id   AF-A0A239MIX4-F1
#
_cell.length_a   1.000
_cell.length_b   1.000
_cell.length_c   1.000
_cell.angle_alpha   90.00
_cell.angle_beta   90.00
_cell.angle_gamma   90.00
#
_symmetry.space_group_name_H-M   'P 1'
#
loop_
_entity.id
_entity.type
_entity.pdbx_description
1 polymer ?
#
loop_
_entity_poly.entity_id
_entity_poly.type
_entity_poly.pdbx_seq_one_letter_code
_entity_poly.pdbx_strand_id
1 'polypeptide(L)'
;MDLRSTIDNADFSGSKAAVLGIYAEQDARVNAGRDQAEAALEKAGLKHELVTFSGVNHAFFNDTGQRYNADAAAEAYQRVIGWFGRYPS
;
A
#
# COMPACT_ATOMS: atom_id res chain seq x y z
N MET A 1 24.41 -19.52 -10.56
CA MET A 1 24.04 -18.11 -10.30
C MET A 1 22.52 -18.09 -10.33
N ASP A 2 21.92 -17.98 -9.15
CA ASP A 2 20.51 -18.30 -8.90
C ASP A 2 19.61 -17.15 -9.42
N LEU A 3 18.66 -17.48 -10.31
CA LEU A 3 17.73 -16.53 -10.92
C LEU A 3 16.65 -16.01 -9.94
N ARG A 4 16.72 -16.36 -8.65
CA ARG A 4 15.77 -15.88 -7.63
C ARG A 4 16.11 -14.50 -7.05
N SER A 5 17.24 -13.88 -7.41
CA SER A 5 17.73 -12.67 -6.75
C SER A 5 17.11 -11.34 -7.22
N THR A 6 16.13 -11.35 -8.13
CA THR A 6 15.60 -10.11 -8.73
C THR A 6 14.19 -9.71 -8.26
N ILE A 7 13.56 -10.48 -7.35
CA ILE A 7 12.24 -10.14 -6.76
C ILE A 7 12.34 -9.86 -5.25
N ASP A 8 13.52 -9.46 -4.79
CA ASP A 8 13.76 -9.02 -3.42
C ASP A 8 14.53 -7.72 -3.50
N ASN A 9 13.87 -6.56 -3.59
CA ASN A 9 14.49 -5.28 -3.21
C ASN A 9 13.41 -4.21 -3.05
N ALA A 10 12.42 -4.46 -2.19
CA ALA A 10 11.84 -3.36 -1.44
C ALA A 10 12.90 -2.90 -0.42
N ASP A 11 13.91 -2.17 -0.91
CA ASP A 11 14.97 -1.62 -0.08
C ASP A 11 14.52 -0.25 0.43
N PHE A 12 14.09 -0.24 1.70
CA PHE A 12 13.69 0.98 2.41
C PHE A 12 14.83 1.57 3.26
N SER A 13 16.05 1.05 3.13
CA SER A 13 17.19 1.51 3.94
C SER A 13 17.49 2.99 3.67
N GLY A 14 17.55 3.78 4.75
CA GLY A 14 17.78 5.23 4.70
C GLY A 14 16.52 6.10 4.56
N SER A 15 15.33 5.51 4.33
CA SER A 15 14.09 6.26 4.41
C SER A 15 13.71 6.58 5.86
N LYS A 16 13.11 7.75 6.10
CA LYS A 16 12.41 8.08 7.36
C LYS A 16 10.91 8.28 7.14
N ALA A 17 10.44 8.09 5.91
CA ALA A 17 9.07 8.37 5.53
C ALA A 17 8.12 7.35 6.17
N ALA A 18 7.01 7.85 6.70
CA ALA A 18 5.92 7.01 7.14
C ALA A 18 5.17 6.48 5.90
N VAL A 19 4.94 5.17 5.81
CA VAL A 19 4.33 4.51 4.65
C VAL A 19 2.87 4.12 4.93
N LEU A 20 1.94 4.61 4.11
CA LEU A 20 0.55 4.14 4.09
C LEU A 20 0.32 3.32 2.82
N GLY A 21 0.00 2.04 2.99
CA GLY A 21 -0.37 1.13 1.90
C GLY A 21 -1.89 0.95 1.82
N ILE A 22 -2.47 1.19 0.65
CA ILE A 22 -3.91 1.02 0.39
C ILE A 22 -4.10 -0.15 -0.59
N TYR A 23 -4.72 -1.23 -0.11
CA TYR A 23 -4.93 -2.47 -0.84
C TYR A 23 -6.42 -2.69 -1.11
N ALA A 24 -6.71 -3.42 -2.18
CA ALA A 24 -8.06 -3.86 -2.53
C ALA A 24 -8.20 -5.36 -2.27
N GLU A 25 -9.25 -5.80 -1.58
CA GLU A 25 -9.44 -7.22 -1.24
C GLU A 25 -9.43 -8.13 -2.47
N GLN A 26 -10.07 -7.70 -3.57
CA GLN A 26 -10.19 -8.51 -4.79
C GLN A 26 -8.94 -8.44 -5.70
N ASP A 27 -7.89 -7.72 -5.30
CA ASP A 27 -6.65 -7.59 -6.05
C ASP A 27 -5.63 -8.67 -5.64
N ALA A 28 -5.85 -9.89 -6.12
CA ALA A 28 -4.99 -11.04 -5.82
C ALA A 28 -3.53 -10.85 -6.25
N ARG A 29 -3.26 -10.02 -7.27
CA ARG A 29 -1.89 -9.79 -7.76
C ARG A 29 -1.10 -8.89 -6.81
N VAL A 30 -1.70 -7.79 -6.37
CA VAL A 30 -1.04 -6.86 -5.44
C VAL A 30 -0.99 -7.46 -4.03
N ASN A 31 -2.04 -8.17 -3.61
CA ASN A 31 -2.08 -8.82 -2.30
C ASN A 31 -1.02 -9.92 -2.15
N ALA A 32 -0.61 -10.58 -3.23
CA ALA A 32 0.47 -11.58 -3.19
C ALA A 32 1.83 -11.01 -2.74
N GLY A 33 2.07 -9.70 -2.91
CA GLY A 33 3.28 -9.02 -2.46
C GLY A 33 3.13 -8.27 -1.14
N ARG A 34 1.93 -8.28 -0.53
CA ARG A 34 1.63 -7.47 0.67
C ARG A 34 2.48 -7.90 1.87
N ASP A 35 2.55 -9.19 2.15
CA ASP A 35 3.28 -9.71 3.32
C ASP A 35 4.79 -9.46 3.20
N GLN A 36 5.34 -9.55 1.98
CA GLN A 36 6.74 -9.22 1.72
C GLN A 36 7.01 -7.72 1.91
N ALA A 37 6.08 -6.85 1.49
CA ALA A 37 6.17 -5.41 1.70
C ALA A 37 6.09 -5.05 3.19
N GLU A 38 5.19 -5.66 3.95
CA GLU A 38 5.07 -5.48 5.40
C GLU A 38 6.38 -5.88 6.10
N ALA A 39 6.90 -7.07 5.82
CA ALA A 39 8.15 -7.55 6.40
C ALA A 39 9.34 -6.65 6.07
N ALA A 40 9.39 -6.08 4.86
CA ALA A 40 10.44 -5.14 4.46
C ALA A 40 10.34 -3.80 5.21
N LEU A 41 9.12 -3.27 5.42
CA LEU A 41 8.88 -2.04 6.19
C LEU A 41 9.21 -2.23 7.68
N GLU A 42 8.84 -3.37 8.25
CA GLU A 42 9.19 -3.76 9.62
C GLU A 42 10.71 -3.88 9.79
N LYS A 43 11.39 -4.58 8.87
CA LYS A 43 12.84 -4.75 8.89
C LYS A 43 13.57 -3.41 8.79
N ALA A 44 13.02 -2.45 8.04
CA ALA A 44 13.56 -1.10 7.93
C ALA A 44 13.23 -0.21 9.14
N GLY A 45 12.40 -0.66 10.08
CA GLY A 45 11.96 0.12 11.24
C GLY A 45 11.08 1.32 10.88
N LEU A 46 10.43 1.29 9.72
CA LEU A 46 9.59 2.39 9.25
C LEU A 46 8.22 2.38 9.91
N LYS A 47 7.69 3.58 10.16
CA LYS A 47 6.28 3.74 10.51
C LYS A 47 5.44 3.35 9.30
N HIS A 48 4.58 2.36 9.45
CA HIS A 48 3.74 1.91 8.36
C HIS A 48 2.33 1.52 8.81
N GLU A 49 1.39 1.60 7.89
CA GLU A 49 0.02 1.09 8.03
C GLU A 49 -0.41 0.53 6.67
N LEU A 50 -0.86 -0.73 6.63
CA LEU A 50 -1.38 -1.38 5.42
C LEU A 50 -2.87 -1.67 5.59
N VAL A 51 -3.70 -0.92 4.87
CA VAL A 51 -5.17 -1.02 4.94
C VAL A 51 -5.70 -1.76 3.72
N THR A 52 -6.56 -2.75 3.94
CA THR A 52 -7.24 -3.47 2.87
C THR A 52 -8.72 -3.10 2.83
N PHE A 53 -9.19 -2.63 1.68
CA PHE A 53 -10.59 -2.27 1.43
C PHE A 53 -11.37 -3.49 0.94
N SER A 54 -12.42 -3.85 1.67
CA SER A 54 -13.28 -4.99 1.33
C SER A 54 -14.18 -4.72 0.13
N GLY A 55 -14.45 -5.75 -0.66
CA GLY A 55 -15.42 -5.70 -1.77
C GLY A 55 -15.01 -4.85 -2.98
N VAL A 56 -13.79 -4.31 -3.00
CA VAL A 56 -13.27 -3.50 -4.12
C VAL A 56 -12.15 -4.22 -4.87
N ASN A 57 -11.96 -3.82 -6.13
CA ASN A 57 -10.92 -4.34 -7.01
C ASN A 57 -9.80 -3.30 -7.22
N HIS A 58 -8.75 -3.71 -7.94
CA HIS A 58 -7.69 -2.81 -8.35
C HIS A 58 -8.23 -1.54 -9.02
N ALA A 59 -7.59 -0.40 -8.73
CA ALA A 59 -7.95 0.91 -9.23
C ALA A 59 -9.36 1.40 -8.81
N PHE A 60 -9.86 1.00 -7.64
CA PHE A 60 -11.13 1.53 -7.10
C PHE A 60 -11.14 3.04 -6.85
N PHE A 61 -9.95 3.66 -6.75
CA PHE A 61 -9.78 5.10 -6.59
C PHE A 61 -9.87 5.88 -7.92
N ASN A 62 -9.79 5.21 -9.07
CA ASN A 62 -9.82 5.87 -10.37
C ASN A 62 -11.27 6.21 -10.77
N ASP A 63 -11.64 7.49 -10.63
CA ASP A 63 -12.98 8.05 -10.91
C ASP A 63 -13.39 8.04 -12.39
N THR A 64 -12.45 7.77 -13.29
CA THR A 64 -12.72 7.61 -14.74
C THR A 64 -12.93 6.15 -15.16
N GLY A 65 -12.73 5.18 -14.25
CA GLY A 65 -12.76 3.75 -14.54
C GLY A 65 -14.05 3.02 -14.10
N GLN A 66 -14.35 1.88 -14.73
CA GLN A 66 -15.50 1.02 -14.37
C GLN A 66 -15.41 0.38 -12.97
N ARG A 67 -14.22 0.41 -12.37
CA ARG A 67 -13.95 -0.18 -11.04
C ARG A 67 -14.03 0.84 -9.92
N TYR A 68 -14.35 2.10 -10.24
CA TYR A 68 -14.48 3.17 -9.27
C TYR A 68 -15.48 2.80 -8.18
N ASN A 69 -15.08 3.01 -6.94
CA ASN A 69 -15.96 2.90 -5.78
C ASN A 69 -15.82 4.18 -4.98
N ALA A 70 -16.85 5.03 -5.02
CA ALA A 70 -16.82 6.36 -4.41
C ALA A 70 -16.62 6.32 -2.89
N ASP A 71 -17.25 5.38 -2.20
CA ASP A 71 -17.15 5.25 -0.74
C ASP A 71 -15.75 4.82 -0.32
N ALA A 72 -15.21 3.77 -0.95
CA ALA A 72 -13.85 3.31 -0.69
C ALA A 72 -12.81 4.37 -1.09
N ALA A 73 -13.02 5.08 -2.19
CA ALA A 73 -12.14 6.16 -2.62
C ALA A 73 -12.15 7.32 -1.62
N ALA A 74 -13.33 7.73 -1.14
CA ALA A 74 -13.45 8.79 -0.14
C ALA A 74 -12.77 8.41 1.18
N GLU A 75 -12.97 7.19 1.67
CA GLU A 75 -12.30 6.71 2.89
C GLU A 75 -10.78 6.61 2.69
N ALA A 76 -10.32 6.07 1.56
CA ALA A 76 -8.89 6.01 1.24
C ALA A 76 -8.27 7.42 1.22
N TYR A 77 -8.97 8.39 0.64
CA TYR A 77 -8.52 9.79 0.63
C TYR A 77 -8.41 10.38 2.04
N GLN A 78 -9.41 10.15 2.91
CA GLN A 78 -9.36 10.61 4.29
C GLN A 78 -8.16 10.03 5.05
N ARG A 79 -7.86 8.75 4.84
CA ARG A 79 -6.68 8.09 5.43
C ARG A 79 -5.38 8.71 4.94
N VAL A 80 -5.27 9.02 3.65
CA VAL A 80 -4.09 9.67 3.07
C VAL A 80 -3.86 11.05 3.70
N ILE A 81 -4.90 11.89 3.75
CA ILE A 81 -4.79 13.23 4.37
C ILE A 81 -4.47 13.12 5.86
N GLY A 82 -5.12 12.19 6.58
CA GLY A 82 -4.83 11.92 7.99
C GLY A 82 -3.40 11.45 8.24
N TRP A 83 -2.84 10.64 7.32
CA TRP A 83 -1.47 10.17 7.40
C TRP A 83 -0.46 11.30 7.22
N PHE A 84 -0.65 12.14 6.21
CA PHE A 84 0.19 13.33 6.02
C PHE A 84 0.07 14.35 7.16
N GLY A 85 -1.11 14.49 7.76
CA GLY A 85 -1.30 15.32 8.95
C GLY A 85 -0.60 14.78 10.20
N ARG A 86 -0.54 13.45 10.36
CA ARG A 86 0.12 12.78 11.50
C ARG A 86 1.64 12.75 11.36
N TYR A 87 2.15 12.65 10.13
CA TYR A 87 3.57 12.57 9.81
C TYR A 87 3.95 13.65 8.80
N PRO A 88 4.05 14.91 9.24
CA PRO A 88 4.59 15.96 8.38
C PRO A 88 6.05 15.63 8.04
N SER A 89 6.40 15.83 6.77
CA SER A 89 7.74 15.60 6.21
C SER A 89 8.84 16.38 6.92
#